data_AF-A0A942DJM5-F1
#
_entry.id   AF-A0A942DJM5-F1
#
_cell.length_a   1.000
_cell.length_b   1.000
_cell.length_c   1.000
_cell.angle_alpha   90.00
_cell.angle_beta   90.00
_cell.angle_gamma   90.00
#
_symmetry.space_group_name_H-M   'P 1'
#
loop_
_entity.id
_entity.type
_entity.pdbx_description
1 polymer ?
#
loop_
_entity_poly.entity_id
_entity_poly.type
_entity_poly.pdbx_seq_one_letter_code
_entity_poly.pdbx_strand_id
1 'polypeptide(L)'
;MEKTDFRTNLNNEAELFASLKDNLWNAVQDRFQNHKGELVNEIATAAVVGAGIAALTKNPALLGKALMPLVERTIPLAGKVGIGLAVADWGLKIGAPAYDVWNNPNSLAHNKNVLADNLGSGLVDYTAMGLGGIAGGYTAFRLTPELMPKTPAFDLKPSIKLNELPRTMEHPEQFTTTRAKELQPDVINLYEASFPKAERQPTEEVADLVNRGRILVHATRDSEGKLGAFSFTSLHDESATKFAGLDFIATNEASRSQGIGSLHLQRVAESIKTERPDLVAMTLEMEHPKEAGIAADELATRIRRSKFYDRLDAPNTNIKYNIIDFEDPAYRGMAEHRAFVFKPDEFNAVKTAHTFMTDEGGYQLGKFDPAVLEFNKANGYWQPPTDWRVGAASTAYLSVMKQISH
;
A
#
# COMPACT_ATOMS: atom_id res chain seq x y z
N MET A 1 28.36 28.22 1.35
CA MET A 1 27.08 28.16 0.62
C MET A 1 26.00 27.80 1.62
N GLU A 2 25.00 28.66 1.78
CA GLU A 2 23.78 28.29 2.52
C GLU A 2 23.10 27.13 1.79
N LYS A 3 22.73 26.08 2.52
CA LYS A 3 21.93 24.98 1.96
C LYS A 3 20.51 25.49 1.79
N THR A 4 19.98 25.43 0.57
CA THR A 4 18.56 25.68 0.33
C THR A 4 17.70 24.65 1.06
N ASP A 5 16.53 25.07 1.54
CA ASP A 5 15.56 24.17 2.18
C ASP A 5 15.02 23.14 1.17
N PHE A 6 14.87 21.89 1.62
CA PHE A 6 14.43 20.74 0.84
C PHE A 6 13.12 20.99 0.10
N ARG A 7 12.18 21.71 0.72
CA ARG A 7 10.89 22.09 0.11
C ARG A 7 11.06 23.02 -1.09
N THR A 8 12.05 23.91 -1.05
CA THR A 8 12.35 24.83 -2.16
C THR A 8 12.92 24.08 -3.36
N ASN A 9 13.83 23.13 -3.11
CA ASN A 9 14.39 22.29 -4.16
C ASN A 9 13.31 21.41 -4.83
N LEU A 10 12.40 20.83 -4.04
CA LEU A 10 11.31 20.00 -4.55
C LEU A 10 10.30 20.79 -5.38
N ASN A 11 10.00 22.03 -4.98
CA ASN A 11 9.14 22.93 -5.75
C ASN A 11 9.79 23.38 -7.06
N ASN A 12 11.09 23.70 -7.04
CA ASN A 12 11.83 24.09 -8.24
C ASN A 12 11.95 22.93 -9.25
N GLU A 13 12.15 21.71 -8.76
CA GLU A 13 12.16 20.51 -9.60
C GLU A 13 10.76 20.26 -10.20
N ALA A 14 9.69 20.34 -9.39
CA ALA A 14 8.32 20.22 -9.90
C ALA A 14 8.00 21.29 -10.97
N GLU A 15 8.49 22.52 -10.78
CA GLU A 15 8.29 23.63 -11.73
C GLU A 15 9.12 23.45 -13.02
N LEU A 16 10.35 22.93 -12.91
CA LEU A 16 11.18 22.52 -14.05
C LEU A 16 10.41 21.52 -14.93
N PHE A 17 9.87 20.46 -14.34
CA PHE A 17 9.15 19.42 -15.07
C PHE A 17 7.77 19.87 -15.56
N ALA A 18 7.08 20.76 -14.87
CA ALA A 18 5.82 21.33 -15.33
C ALA A 18 6.01 22.18 -16.62
N SER A 19 7.11 22.92 -16.70
CA SER A 19 7.43 23.76 -17.87
C SER A 19 7.76 22.97 -19.15
N LEU A 20 8.01 21.67 -19.01
CA LEU A 20 8.31 20.80 -20.15
C LEU A 20 7.17 20.73 -21.14
N LYS A 21 5.92 20.75 -20.69
CA LYS A 21 4.77 20.59 -21.60
C LYS A 21 4.76 21.66 -22.69
N ASP A 22 5.08 22.91 -22.33
CA ASP A 22 4.98 24.05 -23.23
C ASP A 22 6.26 24.25 -24.04
N ASN A 23 7.43 24.05 -23.43
CA ASN A 23 8.72 24.24 -24.10
C ASN A 23 9.10 23.07 -25.02
N LEU A 24 8.72 21.84 -24.65
CA LEU A 24 9.01 20.64 -25.44
C LEU A 24 8.29 20.66 -26.78
N TRP A 25 7.04 21.12 -26.81
CA TRP A 25 6.26 21.18 -28.05
C TRP A 25 6.88 22.15 -29.06
N ASN A 26 7.35 23.30 -28.59
CA ASN A 26 8.01 24.31 -29.43
C ASN A 26 9.36 23.81 -29.97
N ALA A 27 10.17 23.16 -29.11
CA ALA A 27 11.45 22.57 -29.52
C ALA A 27 11.28 21.42 -30.53
N VAL A 28 10.25 20.59 -30.36
CA VAL A 28 9.89 19.53 -31.32
C VAL A 28 9.45 20.12 -32.66
N GLN A 29 8.60 21.16 -32.65
CA GLN A 29 8.13 21.81 -33.88
C GLN A 29 9.28 22.45 -34.69
N ASP A 30 10.19 23.17 -34.04
CA ASP A 30 11.31 23.85 -34.71
C ASP A 30 12.22 22.84 -35.44
N ARG A 31 12.59 21.75 -34.77
CA ARG A 31 13.50 20.75 -35.36
C ARG A 31 12.85 19.92 -36.48
N PHE A 32 11.55 19.60 -36.38
CA PHE A 32 10.79 18.93 -37.44
C PHE A 32 10.76 19.74 -38.74
N GLN A 33 10.79 21.06 -38.63
CA GLN A 33 10.87 21.94 -39.81
C GLN A 33 12.26 21.93 -40.43
N ASN A 34 13.31 21.71 -39.63
CA ASN A 34 14.69 21.94 -40.02
C ASN A 34 15.50 20.67 -40.39
N HIS A 35 15.08 19.45 -40.03
CA HIS A 35 15.94 18.23 -40.14
C HIS A 35 15.22 16.96 -40.67
N LYS A 36 14.56 17.02 -41.84
CA LYS A 36 13.69 15.94 -42.37
C LYS A 36 14.40 14.70 -42.96
N GLY A 37 15.72 14.66 -43.07
CA GLY A 37 16.44 13.72 -43.94
C GLY A 37 16.90 12.38 -43.36
N GLU A 38 16.93 12.19 -42.05
CA GLU A 38 17.67 11.08 -41.39
C GLU A 38 16.78 10.13 -40.56
N LEU A 39 15.55 9.87 -41.02
CA LEU A 39 14.46 9.34 -40.18
C LEU A 39 14.08 7.84 -40.37
N VAL A 40 15.01 6.91 -40.66
CA VAL A 40 14.64 5.49 -40.85
C VAL A 40 15.66 4.51 -40.30
N ASN A 41 15.54 4.15 -39.01
CA ASN A 41 15.66 2.76 -38.49
C ASN A 41 15.55 2.72 -36.94
N GLU A 42 15.07 1.58 -36.44
CA GLU A 42 15.08 1.08 -35.03
C GLU A 42 13.86 1.39 -34.12
N ILE A 43 13.04 0.35 -33.88
CA ILE A 43 11.70 0.42 -33.21
C ILE A 43 11.73 -0.06 -31.75
N ALA A 44 12.78 -0.76 -31.30
CA ALA A 44 12.79 -1.41 -29.98
C ALA A 44 13.09 -0.44 -28.81
N THR A 45 13.82 0.65 -29.06
CA THR A 45 14.31 1.58 -28.02
C THR A 45 13.22 2.58 -27.57
N ALA A 46 12.30 2.96 -28.46
CA ALA A 46 11.28 3.99 -28.21
C ALA A 46 10.24 3.59 -27.14
N ALA A 47 9.90 2.30 -27.03
CA ALA A 47 8.92 1.82 -26.07
C ALA A 47 9.39 1.94 -24.60
N VAL A 48 10.70 1.74 -24.37
CA VAL A 48 11.31 1.86 -23.04
C VAL A 48 11.36 3.32 -22.58
N VAL A 49 11.68 4.23 -23.50
CA VAL A 49 11.77 5.68 -23.24
C VAL A 49 10.40 6.28 -22.90
N GLY A 50 9.35 5.90 -23.65
CA GLY A 50 7.98 6.38 -23.38
C GLY A 50 7.45 5.97 -22.00
N ALA A 51 7.76 4.74 -21.56
CA ALA A 51 7.40 4.26 -20.22
C ALA A 51 8.17 5.00 -19.11
N GLY A 52 9.45 5.33 -19.35
CA GLY A 52 10.27 6.11 -18.43
C GLY A 52 9.69 7.51 -18.20
N ILE A 53 9.42 8.27 -19.27
CA ILE A 53 8.88 9.64 -19.17
C ILE A 53 7.51 9.67 -18.46
N ALA A 54 6.66 8.67 -18.70
CA ALA A 54 5.36 8.55 -18.04
C ALA A 54 5.47 8.23 -16.53
N ALA A 55 6.51 7.51 -16.11
CA ALA A 55 6.78 7.26 -14.70
C ALA A 55 7.34 8.52 -14.00
N LEU A 56 8.23 9.25 -14.66
CA LEU A 56 8.87 10.47 -14.12
C LEU A 56 7.87 11.61 -13.93
N THR A 57 6.92 11.77 -14.85
CA THR A 57 5.86 12.80 -14.76
C THR A 57 4.85 12.56 -13.64
N LYS A 58 4.70 11.31 -13.16
CA LYS A 58 3.77 10.97 -12.08
C LYS A 58 4.39 11.01 -10.68
N ASN A 59 5.72 11.04 -10.56
CA ASN A 59 6.38 11.08 -9.26
C ASN A 59 7.77 11.75 -9.32
N PRO A 60 7.82 13.10 -9.38
CA PRO A 60 9.07 13.85 -9.57
C PRO A 60 10.08 13.70 -8.43
N ALA A 61 9.64 13.32 -7.21
CA ALA A 61 10.51 13.15 -6.04
C ALA A 61 11.51 11.98 -6.13
N LEU A 62 11.38 11.09 -7.13
CA LEU A 62 12.25 9.92 -7.30
C LEU A 62 13.58 10.24 -8.01
N LEU A 63 13.68 11.36 -8.73
CA LEU A 63 14.73 11.57 -9.73
C LEU A 63 16.10 11.89 -9.10
N GLY A 64 16.16 12.89 -8.22
CA GLY A 64 17.41 13.36 -7.62
C GLY A 64 18.13 12.31 -6.75
N LYS A 65 17.39 11.42 -6.08
CA LYS A 65 17.96 10.36 -5.22
C LYS A 65 18.20 9.03 -5.94
N ALA A 66 17.34 8.63 -6.89
CA ALA A 66 17.41 7.30 -7.49
C ALA A 66 18.33 7.21 -8.73
N LEU A 67 18.49 8.30 -9.48
CA LEU A 67 19.31 8.30 -10.70
C LEU A 67 20.79 8.64 -10.46
N MET A 68 21.12 9.26 -9.33
CA MET A 68 22.48 9.68 -8.98
C MET A 68 23.50 8.51 -9.04
N PRO A 69 23.23 7.33 -8.44
CA PRO A 69 24.15 6.19 -8.51
C PRO A 69 24.22 5.59 -9.92
N LEU A 70 23.19 5.80 -10.73
CA LEU A 70 23.05 5.27 -12.08
C LEU A 70 23.87 6.08 -13.09
N VAL A 71 23.84 7.41 -12.98
CA VAL A 71 24.66 8.34 -13.79
C VAL A 71 26.15 8.15 -13.47
N GLU A 72 26.53 8.08 -12.20
CA GLU A 72 27.93 7.89 -11.80
C GLU A 72 28.51 6.52 -12.24
N ARG A 73 27.69 5.46 -12.26
CA ARG A 73 28.12 4.10 -12.66
C ARG A 73 28.11 3.85 -14.17
N THR A 74 27.35 4.61 -14.95
CA THR A 74 27.19 4.36 -16.40
C THR A 74 28.15 5.16 -17.28
N ILE A 75 28.68 6.29 -16.79
CA ILE A 75 29.69 7.11 -17.49
C ILE A 75 30.92 6.30 -17.98
N PRO A 76 31.49 5.35 -17.21
CA PRO A 76 32.62 4.54 -17.67
C PRO A 76 32.24 3.40 -18.64
N LEU A 77 30.95 3.06 -18.76
CA LEU A 77 30.44 1.86 -19.45
C LEU A 77 29.75 2.14 -20.79
N ALA A 78 29.71 3.40 -21.23
CA ALA A 78 29.04 3.86 -22.45
C ALA A 78 29.51 3.17 -23.76
N GLY A 79 30.57 2.37 -23.73
CA GLY A 79 31.16 1.77 -24.94
C GLY A 79 30.63 0.42 -25.42
N LYS A 80 29.68 -0.28 -24.75
CA LYS A 80 29.48 -1.72 -25.04
C LYS A 80 28.08 -2.27 -25.37
N VAL A 81 26.96 -1.57 -25.19
CA VAL A 81 25.63 -2.04 -25.66
C VAL A 81 24.73 -0.85 -25.97
N GLY A 82 24.05 -0.84 -27.14
CA GLY A 82 23.23 0.28 -27.63
C GLY A 82 22.10 0.74 -26.69
N ILE A 83 21.57 -0.14 -25.84
CA ILE A 83 20.58 0.20 -24.81
C ILE A 83 21.21 1.00 -23.65
N GLY A 84 22.48 0.72 -23.31
CA GLY A 84 23.22 1.46 -22.29
C GLY A 84 23.55 2.89 -22.72
N LEU A 85 23.77 3.12 -24.02
CA LEU A 85 23.99 4.45 -24.58
C LEU A 85 22.74 5.32 -24.52
N ALA A 86 21.56 4.78 -24.84
CA ALA A 86 20.31 5.54 -24.73
C ALA A 86 20.00 5.89 -23.26
N VAL A 87 20.16 4.94 -22.32
CA VAL A 87 19.94 5.23 -20.89
C VAL A 87 20.96 6.23 -20.34
N ALA A 88 22.23 6.14 -20.75
CA ALA A 88 23.26 7.10 -20.34
C ALA A 88 23.04 8.48 -20.98
N ASP A 89 22.68 8.54 -22.26
CA ASP A 89 22.38 9.79 -22.98
C ASP A 89 21.16 10.48 -22.38
N TRP A 90 20.08 9.75 -22.08
CA TRP A 90 18.91 10.29 -21.39
C TRP A 90 19.19 10.64 -19.93
N GLY A 91 20.00 9.84 -19.23
CA GLY A 91 20.47 10.13 -17.88
C GLY A 91 21.27 11.43 -17.81
N LEU A 92 22.08 11.73 -18.84
CA LEU A 92 22.80 13.00 -18.96
C LEU A 92 21.88 14.15 -19.40
N LYS A 93 21.03 13.91 -20.40
CA LYS A 93 20.11 14.92 -20.98
C LYS A 93 19.02 15.38 -20.00
N ILE A 94 18.53 14.50 -19.12
CA ILE A 94 17.53 14.80 -18.08
C ILE A 94 18.17 15.02 -16.72
N GLY A 95 19.10 14.14 -16.32
CA GLY A 95 19.64 14.13 -14.97
C GLY A 95 20.58 15.29 -14.67
N ALA A 96 21.38 15.74 -15.64
CA ALA A 96 22.31 16.85 -15.41
C ALA A 96 21.58 18.19 -15.18
N PRO A 97 20.56 18.58 -15.97
CA PRO A 97 19.78 19.80 -15.70
C PRO A 97 18.99 19.72 -14.38
N ALA A 98 18.40 18.57 -14.05
CA ALA A 98 17.69 18.39 -12.78
C ALA A 98 18.64 18.50 -11.56
N TYR A 99 19.83 17.90 -11.67
CA TYR A 99 20.87 18.01 -10.64
C TYR A 99 21.40 19.45 -10.48
N ASP A 100 21.56 20.18 -11.58
CA ASP A 100 22.02 21.57 -11.51
C ASP A 100 20.95 22.50 -10.92
N VAL A 101 19.66 22.26 -11.16
CA VAL A 101 18.55 22.96 -10.45
C VAL A 101 18.52 22.60 -8.97
N TRP A 102 18.76 21.34 -8.64
CA TRP A 102 18.77 20.86 -7.25
C TRP A 102 19.89 21.49 -6.42
N ASN A 103 21.09 21.66 -7.00
CA ASN A 103 22.25 22.22 -6.31
C ASN A 103 22.36 23.74 -6.43
N ASN A 104 21.76 24.33 -7.47
CA ASN A 104 21.76 25.76 -7.70
C ASN A 104 20.37 26.23 -8.18
N PRO A 105 19.44 26.56 -7.26
CA PRO A 105 18.08 27.01 -7.58
C PRO A 105 17.98 28.14 -8.62
N ASN A 106 19.00 29.02 -8.68
CA ASN A 106 19.04 30.13 -9.62
C ASN A 106 19.28 29.69 -11.07
N SER A 107 19.65 28.43 -11.29
CA SER A 107 19.84 27.82 -12.61
C SER A 107 18.51 27.40 -13.26
N LEU A 108 17.37 27.47 -12.55
CA LEU A 108 16.06 26.98 -12.99
C LEU A 108 15.68 27.49 -14.40
N ALA A 109 15.80 28.80 -14.66
CA ALA A 109 15.43 29.37 -15.95
C ALA A 109 16.34 28.88 -17.10
N HIS A 110 17.64 28.73 -16.85
CA HIS A 110 18.59 28.19 -17.81
C HIS A 110 18.32 26.70 -18.08
N ASN A 111 18.14 25.93 -17.02
CA ASN A 111 17.90 24.49 -17.10
C ASN A 111 16.52 24.11 -17.63
N LYS A 112 15.51 24.99 -17.53
CA LYS A 112 14.24 24.83 -18.27
C LYS A 112 14.48 24.80 -19.78
N ASN A 113 15.36 25.67 -20.29
CA ASN A 113 15.69 25.72 -21.72
C ASN A 113 16.62 24.56 -22.12
N VAL A 114 17.66 24.28 -21.32
CA VAL A 114 18.58 23.15 -21.59
C VAL A 114 17.83 21.81 -21.56
N LEU A 115 16.94 21.61 -20.59
CA LEU A 115 16.13 20.40 -20.51
C LEU A 115 15.14 20.32 -21.67
N ALA A 116 14.51 21.43 -22.06
CA ALA A 116 13.61 21.48 -23.23
C ALA A 116 14.37 21.21 -24.55
N ASP A 117 15.57 21.73 -24.73
CA ASP A 117 16.41 21.50 -25.90
C ASP A 117 16.96 20.07 -25.93
N ASN A 118 17.38 19.53 -24.79
CA ASN A 118 17.83 18.14 -24.63
C ASN A 118 16.70 17.14 -24.88
N LEU A 119 15.50 17.43 -24.39
CA LEU A 119 14.31 16.62 -24.62
C LEU A 119 13.74 16.81 -26.01
N GLY A 120 13.80 18.00 -26.59
CA GLY A 120 13.36 18.28 -27.95
C GLY A 120 14.29 17.66 -29.00
N SER A 121 15.61 17.72 -28.78
CA SER A 121 16.60 17.01 -29.58
C SER A 121 16.46 15.49 -29.41
N GLY A 122 16.38 15.00 -28.17
CA GLY A 122 16.12 13.59 -27.87
C GLY A 122 14.82 13.12 -28.52
N LEU A 123 13.70 13.81 -28.31
CA LEU A 123 12.45 13.47 -28.97
C LEU A 123 12.64 13.44 -30.46
N VAL A 124 13.20 14.45 -31.13
CA VAL A 124 13.30 14.42 -32.61
C VAL A 124 14.23 13.31 -33.11
N ASP A 125 15.38 13.09 -32.45
CA ASP A 125 16.33 12.01 -32.75
C ASP A 125 15.69 10.63 -32.56
N TYR A 126 14.74 10.50 -31.62
CA TYR A 126 13.97 9.28 -31.35
C TYR A 126 12.53 9.28 -31.94
N THR A 127 12.06 10.37 -32.55
CA THR A 127 10.74 10.53 -33.21
C THR A 127 10.86 10.26 -34.71
N ALA A 128 12.07 10.36 -35.25
CA ALA A 128 12.56 9.51 -36.32
C ALA A 128 12.12 8.05 -36.22
N MET A 129 12.07 7.54 -34.99
CA MET A 129 11.66 6.19 -34.64
C MET A 129 10.19 6.11 -34.18
N GLY A 130 9.44 7.22 -34.23
CA GLY A 130 8.35 7.54 -33.31
C GLY A 130 6.91 7.38 -33.80
N LEU A 131 6.64 7.12 -35.08
CA LEU A 131 5.26 6.78 -35.49
C LEU A 131 4.81 5.44 -34.90
N GLY A 132 5.76 4.52 -34.62
CA GLY A 132 5.51 3.30 -33.86
C GLY A 132 5.53 3.49 -32.34
N GLY A 133 6.25 4.50 -31.81
CA GLY A 133 6.43 4.72 -30.38
C GLY A 133 5.28 5.46 -29.70
N ILE A 134 4.66 6.45 -30.37
CA ILE A 134 3.49 7.17 -29.82
C ILE A 134 2.23 6.34 -30.01
N ALA A 135 2.05 5.73 -31.19
CA ALA A 135 0.97 4.79 -31.41
C ALA A 135 1.18 3.54 -30.55
N GLY A 136 2.38 2.97 -30.46
CA GLY A 136 2.69 1.82 -29.62
C GLY A 136 2.66 2.13 -28.13
N GLY A 137 3.01 3.36 -27.70
CA GLY A 137 2.91 3.81 -26.32
C GLY A 137 1.46 4.08 -25.90
N TYR A 138 0.66 4.71 -26.76
CA TYR A 138 -0.78 4.90 -26.54
C TYR A 138 -1.55 3.58 -26.63
N THR A 139 -1.20 2.72 -27.60
CA THR A 139 -1.82 1.40 -27.78
C THR A 139 -1.34 0.43 -26.72
N ALA A 140 -0.09 0.49 -26.24
CA ALA A 140 0.32 -0.18 -25.01
C ALA A 140 -0.37 0.42 -23.80
N PHE A 141 -0.52 1.73 -23.65
CA PHE A 141 -1.26 2.30 -22.52
C PHE A 141 -2.74 1.87 -22.50
N ARG A 142 -3.32 1.58 -23.68
CA ARG A 142 -4.72 1.15 -23.86
C ARG A 142 -4.92 -0.38 -23.92
N LEU A 143 -3.89 -1.14 -24.33
CA LEU A 143 -3.91 -2.61 -24.51
C LEU A 143 -2.98 -3.36 -23.55
N THR A 144 -2.06 -2.68 -22.84
CA THR A 144 -1.63 -3.19 -21.55
C THR A 144 -2.93 -3.19 -20.78
N PRO A 145 -3.46 -4.37 -20.42
CA PRO A 145 -4.55 -4.40 -19.47
C PRO A 145 -4.08 -3.47 -18.34
N GLU A 146 -4.97 -2.67 -17.75
CA GLU A 146 -4.73 -2.32 -16.35
C GLU A 146 -4.16 -3.60 -15.72
N LEU A 147 -3.03 -3.51 -15.03
CA LEU A 147 -2.50 -4.59 -14.21
C LEU A 147 -3.60 -4.82 -13.16
N MET A 148 -4.67 -5.48 -13.61
CA MET A 148 -5.93 -5.56 -12.93
C MET A 148 -5.67 -6.69 -11.99
N PRO A 149 -5.80 -6.45 -10.68
CA PRO A 149 -5.76 -7.54 -9.74
C PRO A 149 -6.84 -8.52 -10.17
N LYS A 150 -6.45 -9.66 -10.75
CA LYS A 150 -7.38 -10.77 -10.94
C LYS A 150 -7.55 -11.36 -9.56
N THR A 151 -8.36 -10.68 -8.76
CA THR A 151 -8.49 -11.03 -7.37
C THR A 151 -9.11 -12.41 -7.31
N PRO A 152 -8.53 -13.37 -6.56
CA PRO A 152 -9.20 -14.63 -6.32
C PRO A 152 -10.60 -14.33 -5.80
N ALA A 153 -11.62 -14.98 -6.36
CA ALA A 153 -12.97 -14.90 -5.80
C ALA A 153 -12.87 -15.38 -4.34
N PHE A 154 -13.17 -14.49 -3.40
CA PHE A 154 -13.35 -14.90 -2.02
C PHE A 154 -14.66 -15.68 -2.00
N ASP A 155 -14.53 -17.01 -1.98
CA ASP A 155 -15.67 -17.86 -1.70
C ASP A 155 -15.99 -17.65 -0.22
N LEU A 156 -17.07 -16.91 0.06
CA LEU A 156 -17.75 -16.81 1.35
C LEU A 156 -18.31 -18.19 1.71
N LYS A 157 -17.46 -19.22 1.75
CA LYS A 157 -17.81 -20.43 2.47
C LYS A 157 -17.86 -19.99 3.92
N PRO A 158 -19.00 -20.14 4.61
CA PRO A 158 -19.03 -20.00 6.05
C PRO A 158 -17.85 -20.77 6.60
N SER A 159 -17.14 -20.17 7.56
CA SER A 159 -16.18 -20.92 8.36
C SER A 159 -16.88 -22.21 8.74
N ILE A 160 -16.23 -23.32 8.37
CA ILE A 160 -16.58 -24.71 8.61
C ILE A 160 -17.71 -24.79 9.64
N LYS A 161 -18.84 -25.42 9.28
CA LYS A 161 -19.94 -25.80 10.18
C LYS A 161 -19.40 -26.37 11.49
N LEU A 162 -18.98 -25.51 12.40
CA LEU A 162 -18.77 -25.83 13.78
C LEU A 162 -20.20 -25.92 14.27
N ASN A 163 -20.64 -27.14 14.55
CA ASN A 163 -21.85 -27.38 15.32
C ASN A 163 -21.76 -26.76 16.75
N GLU A 164 -20.73 -25.96 17.03
CA GLU A 164 -20.56 -25.17 18.23
C GLU A 164 -21.15 -23.78 17.98
N LEU A 165 -22.37 -23.56 18.48
CA LEU A 165 -22.95 -22.23 18.57
C LEU A 165 -22.04 -21.30 19.41
N PRO A 166 -22.03 -19.99 19.15
CA PRO A 166 -21.42 -19.05 20.06
C PRO A 166 -21.97 -19.26 21.46
N ARG A 167 -21.07 -19.22 22.46
CA ARG A 167 -21.49 -19.30 23.87
C ARG A 167 -22.45 -18.15 24.14
N THR A 168 -23.72 -18.49 24.34
CA THR A 168 -24.76 -17.55 24.71
C THR A 168 -24.59 -17.18 26.17
N MET A 169 -24.64 -15.88 26.44
CA MET A 169 -24.71 -15.36 27.80
C MET A 169 -26.11 -15.62 28.36
N GLU A 170 -26.24 -16.07 29.61
CA GLU A 170 -27.54 -16.40 30.21
C GLU A 170 -28.44 -15.17 30.43
N HIS A 171 -27.83 -14.01 30.70
CA HIS A 171 -28.51 -12.74 30.99
C HIS A 171 -27.92 -11.55 30.21
N PRO A 172 -28.01 -11.55 28.86
CA PRO A 172 -27.38 -10.51 28.03
C PRO A 172 -27.96 -9.11 28.26
N GLU A 173 -29.18 -9.00 28.77
CA GLU A 173 -29.89 -7.76 29.10
C GLU A 173 -29.27 -7.01 30.29
N GLN A 174 -28.53 -7.70 31.16
CA GLN A 174 -27.81 -7.07 32.27
C GLN A 174 -26.57 -6.31 31.81
N PHE A 175 -26.17 -6.51 30.56
CA PHE A 175 -25.00 -5.89 29.98
C PHE A 175 -25.39 -4.87 28.93
N THR A 176 -24.71 -3.73 28.92
CA THR A 176 -24.85 -2.70 27.89
C THR A 176 -23.53 -2.51 27.17
N THR A 177 -23.55 -2.56 25.85
CA THR A 177 -22.40 -2.23 25.00
C THR A 177 -22.59 -0.82 24.47
N THR A 178 -21.63 0.06 24.72
CA THR A 178 -21.69 1.47 24.29
C THR A 178 -20.41 1.86 23.56
N ARG A 179 -20.55 2.76 22.57
CA ARG A 179 -19.42 3.43 21.94
C ARG A 179 -19.03 4.65 22.77
N ALA A 180 -17.81 4.68 23.28
CA ALA A 180 -17.28 5.82 24.02
C ALA A 180 -16.70 6.86 23.04
N LYS A 181 -16.80 8.14 23.40
CA LYS A 181 -16.15 9.25 22.65
C LYS A 181 -14.72 9.51 23.11
N GLU A 182 -14.38 9.01 24.29
CA GLU A 182 -13.10 9.23 24.97
C GLU A 182 -12.66 7.91 25.61
N LEU A 183 -11.35 7.77 25.81
CA LEU A 183 -10.77 6.57 26.39
C LEU A 183 -10.91 6.57 27.92
N GLN A 184 -11.72 5.65 28.46
CA GLN A 184 -12.02 5.60 29.90
C GLN A 184 -10.91 4.90 30.70
N PRO A 185 -10.63 5.31 31.95
CA PRO A 185 -9.54 4.74 32.74
C PRO A 185 -9.60 3.22 32.96
N ASP A 186 -10.80 2.65 33.11
CA ASP A 186 -10.99 1.21 33.27
C ASP A 186 -10.71 0.43 31.98
N VAL A 187 -11.01 1.02 30.81
CA VAL A 187 -10.64 0.47 29.50
C VAL A 187 -9.12 0.49 29.32
N ILE A 188 -8.44 1.58 29.69
CA ILE A 188 -6.96 1.68 29.68
C ILE A 188 -6.37 0.57 30.55
N ASN A 189 -6.83 0.43 31.79
CA ASN A 189 -6.32 -0.58 32.70
C ASN A 189 -6.50 -2.01 32.14
N LEU A 190 -7.66 -2.31 31.55
CA LEU A 190 -7.91 -3.63 30.96
C LEU A 190 -7.08 -3.85 29.68
N TYR A 191 -6.88 -2.81 28.85
CA TYR A 191 -6.01 -2.85 27.68
C TYR A 191 -4.57 -3.18 28.08
N GLU A 192 -4.02 -2.39 29.00
CA GLU A 192 -2.65 -2.53 29.44
C GLU A 192 -2.35 -3.83 30.17
N ALA A 193 -3.35 -4.40 30.87
CA ALA A 193 -3.23 -5.70 31.52
C ALA A 193 -3.39 -6.87 30.55
N SER A 194 -4.06 -6.69 29.41
CA SER A 194 -4.35 -7.76 28.45
C SER A 194 -3.29 -7.92 27.37
N PHE A 195 -2.56 -6.85 27.05
CA PHE A 195 -1.59 -6.82 25.96
C PHE A 195 -0.20 -6.40 26.48
N PRO A 196 0.85 -7.19 26.21
CA PRO A 196 2.23 -6.82 26.52
C PRO A 196 2.61 -5.46 25.93
N LYS A 197 3.54 -4.76 26.59
CA LYS A 197 3.98 -3.43 26.15
C LYS A 197 4.52 -3.41 24.70
N ALA A 198 5.19 -4.48 24.28
CA ALA A 198 5.75 -4.60 22.93
C ALA A 198 4.67 -4.82 21.84
N GLU A 199 3.49 -5.30 22.21
CA GLU A 199 2.40 -5.63 21.27
C GLU A 199 1.33 -4.54 21.21
N ARG A 200 1.47 -3.50 22.03
CA ARG A 200 0.42 -2.49 22.24
C ARG A 200 0.83 -1.15 21.66
N GLN A 201 -0.11 -0.49 20.99
CA GLN A 201 0.01 0.91 20.62
C GLN A 201 0.04 1.77 21.90
N PRO A 202 0.87 2.84 21.97
CA PRO A 202 0.91 3.72 23.13
C PRO A 202 -0.48 4.30 23.47
N THR A 203 -0.87 4.24 24.75
CA THR A 203 -2.19 4.70 25.23
C THR A 203 -2.48 6.15 24.82
N GLU A 204 -1.47 7.03 24.81
CA GLU A 204 -1.60 8.43 24.40
C GLU A 204 -1.96 8.56 22.92
N GLU A 205 -1.38 7.71 22.06
CA GLU A 205 -1.67 7.68 20.63
C GLU A 205 -3.06 7.11 20.36
N VAL A 206 -3.43 6.03 21.05
CA VAL A 206 -4.80 5.49 21.00
C VAL A 206 -5.80 6.58 21.40
N ALA A 207 -5.55 7.31 22.48
CA ALA A 207 -6.44 8.39 22.93
C ALA A 207 -6.58 9.52 21.88
N ASP A 208 -5.49 9.93 21.23
CA ASP A 208 -5.53 10.91 20.13
C ASP A 208 -6.34 10.37 18.93
N LEU A 209 -6.13 9.11 18.53
CA LEU A 209 -6.89 8.49 17.44
C LEU A 209 -8.37 8.33 17.77
N VAL A 210 -8.73 8.06 19.01
CA VAL A 210 -10.12 8.04 19.50
C VAL A 210 -10.74 9.43 19.39
N ASN A 211 -10.05 10.47 19.85
CA ASN A 211 -10.52 11.85 19.78
C ASN A 211 -10.70 12.34 18.33
N ARG A 212 -9.85 11.85 17.41
CA ARG A 212 -9.96 12.12 15.96
C ARG A 212 -11.01 11.25 15.25
N GLY A 213 -11.65 10.32 15.97
CA GLY A 213 -12.62 9.38 15.41
C GLY A 213 -12.00 8.38 14.43
N ARG A 214 -10.70 8.09 14.54
CA ARG A 214 -9.99 7.09 13.73
C ARG A 214 -9.95 5.72 14.39
N ILE A 215 -10.04 5.67 15.71
CA ILE A 215 -10.31 4.46 16.49
C ILE A 215 -11.67 4.61 17.17
N LEU A 216 -12.52 3.61 17.03
CA LEU A 216 -13.75 3.46 17.79
C LEU A 216 -13.48 2.65 19.06
N VAL A 217 -13.92 3.14 20.22
CA VAL A 217 -13.87 2.38 21.47
C VAL A 217 -15.27 1.88 21.79
N HIS A 218 -15.43 0.57 21.84
CA HIS A 218 -16.65 -0.03 22.36
C HIS A 218 -16.35 -0.71 23.68
N ALA A 219 -17.29 -0.63 24.62
CA ALA A 219 -17.13 -1.26 25.91
C ALA A 219 -18.46 -1.82 26.43
N THR A 220 -18.42 -3.06 26.93
CA THR A 220 -19.54 -3.76 27.54
C THR A 220 -19.41 -3.72 29.05
N ARG A 221 -20.43 -3.17 29.71
CA ARG A 221 -20.53 -3.06 31.18
C ARG A 221 -21.77 -3.75 31.68
N ASP A 222 -21.72 -4.24 32.92
CA ASP A 222 -22.91 -4.72 33.62
C ASP A 222 -23.77 -3.54 34.13
N SER A 223 -24.86 -3.87 34.83
CA SER A 223 -25.79 -2.90 35.42
C SER A 223 -25.17 -2.01 36.51
N GLU A 224 -24.04 -2.43 37.09
CA GLU A 224 -23.29 -1.66 38.09
C GLU A 224 -22.22 -0.77 37.44
N GLY A 225 -22.09 -0.82 36.11
CA GLY A 225 -21.08 -0.06 35.37
C GLY A 225 -19.70 -0.71 35.36
N LYS A 226 -19.56 -1.95 35.82
CA LYS A 226 -18.28 -2.65 35.84
C LYS A 226 -17.92 -3.14 34.43
N LEU A 227 -16.69 -2.86 34.01
CA LEU A 227 -16.19 -3.26 32.69
C LEU A 227 -16.00 -4.78 32.59
N GLY A 228 -16.70 -5.37 31.63
CA GLY A 228 -16.62 -6.79 31.30
C GLY A 228 -15.81 -7.08 30.04
N ALA A 229 -15.90 -6.24 29.00
CA ALA A 229 -15.12 -6.37 27.77
C ALA A 229 -14.96 -5.02 27.06
N PHE A 230 -13.91 -4.86 26.27
CA PHE A 230 -13.71 -3.72 25.38
C PHE A 230 -13.14 -4.14 24.03
N SER A 231 -13.26 -3.26 23.04
CA SER A 231 -12.52 -3.34 21.78
C SER A 231 -12.10 -1.95 21.28
N PHE A 232 -10.98 -1.94 20.55
CA PHE A 232 -10.55 -0.83 19.71
C PHE A 232 -10.71 -1.24 18.24
N THR A 233 -11.28 -0.34 17.45
CA THR A 233 -11.52 -0.59 16.03
C THR A 233 -11.10 0.60 15.18
N SER A 234 -10.04 0.44 14.41
CA SER A 234 -9.55 1.41 13.43
C SER A 234 -10.48 1.55 12.23
N LEU A 235 -10.52 2.74 11.63
CA LEU A 235 -11.30 3.04 10.44
C LEU A 235 -10.39 3.28 9.23
N HIS A 236 -10.60 2.47 8.19
CA HIS A 236 -9.92 2.54 6.89
C HIS A 236 -10.94 2.99 5.83
N ASP A 237 -11.27 4.27 5.81
CA ASP A 237 -12.30 4.85 4.93
C ASP A 237 -11.77 5.88 3.92
N GLU A 238 -10.45 5.99 3.81
CA GLU A 238 -9.73 6.83 2.86
C GLU A 238 -9.60 6.19 1.46
N SER A 239 -9.67 4.86 1.39
CA SER A 239 -9.57 4.14 0.12
C SER A 239 -10.92 3.89 -0.54
N ALA A 240 -10.89 3.42 -1.79
CA ALA A 240 -12.08 2.98 -2.50
C ALA A 240 -12.77 1.76 -1.86
N THR A 241 -12.07 0.98 -1.03
CA THR A 241 -12.65 -0.16 -0.30
C THR A 241 -12.59 0.15 1.18
N LYS A 242 -13.74 0.55 1.73
CA LYS A 242 -13.82 1.01 3.11
C LYS A 242 -14.14 -0.14 4.06
N PHE A 243 -13.37 -0.25 5.14
CA PHE A 243 -13.57 -1.28 6.16
C PHE A 243 -13.12 -0.77 7.53
N ALA A 244 -13.44 -1.54 8.57
CA ALA A 244 -12.98 -1.34 9.93
C ALA A 244 -11.96 -2.44 10.31
N GLY A 245 -10.90 -2.11 11.03
CA GLY A 245 -9.93 -3.07 11.56
C GLY A 245 -10.14 -3.27 13.07
N LEU A 246 -10.43 -4.49 13.53
CA LEU A 246 -10.49 -4.80 14.96
C LEU A 246 -9.06 -5.02 15.47
N ASP A 247 -8.46 -3.96 16.00
CA ASP A 247 -7.05 -3.95 16.41
C ASP A 247 -6.85 -4.68 17.74
N PHE A 248 -7.73 -4.40 18.72
CA PHE A 248 -7.62 -4.96 20.06
C PHE A 248 -9.00 -5.34 20.60
N ILE A 249 -9.07 -6.48 21.28
CA ILE A 249 -10.26 -6.92 22.03
C ILE A 249 -9.82 -7.68 23.28
N ALA A 250 -10.40 -7.33 24.42
CA ALA A 250 -10.18 -8.10 25.64
C ALA A 250 -11.46 -8.26 26.45
N THR A 251 -11.50 -9.38 27.18
CA THR A 251 -12.51 -9.67 28.18
C THR A 251 -11.84 -9.72 29.54
N ASN A 252 -12.45 -9.03 30.52
CA ASN A 252 -12.05 -9.08 31.93
C ASN A 252 -11.94 -10.54 32.38
N GLU A 253 -10.83 -10.91 33.01
CA GLU A 253 -10.52 -12.29 33.38
C GLU A 253 -11.64 -12.97 34.17
N ALA A 254 -12.25 -12.24 35.12
CA ALA A 254 -13.35 -12.74 35.95
C ALA A 254 -14.64 -13.01 35.17
N SER A 255 -14.76 -12.49 33.95
CA SER A 255 -15.93 -12.63 33.07
C SER A 255 -15.65 -13.53 31.85
N ARG A 256 -14.44 -14.06 31.70
CA ARG A 256 -14.09 -14.97 30.59
C ARG A 256 -14.90 -16.25 30.66
N SER A 257 -15.08 -16.89 29.51
CA SER A 257 -15.83 -18.16 29.36
C SER A 257 -17.33 -18.10 29.66
N GLN A 258 -17.90 -16.95 30.04
CA GLN A 258 -19.32 -16.73 30.34
C GLN A 258 -20.13 -16.15 29.16
N GLY A 259 -19.52 -16.05 27.96
CA GLY A 259 -20.19 -15.53 26.76
C GLY A 259 -20.10 -14.01 26.56
N ILE A 260 -19.55 -13.25 27.53
CA ILE A 260 -19.48 -11.78 27.42
C ILE A 260 -18.67 -11.28 26.22
N GLY A 261 -17.57 -11.95 25.86
CA GLY A 261 -16.76 -11.59 24.70
C GLY A 261 -17.53 -11.79 23.39
N SER A 262 -18.32 -12.86 23.30
CA SER A 262 -19.23 -13.12 22.17
C SER A 262 -20.29 -12.04 22.06
N LEU A 263 -20.96 -11.73 23.18
CA LEU A 263 -21.99 -10.70 23.25
C LEU A 263 -21.44 -9.33 22.86
N HIS A 264 -20.26 -8.98 23.38
CA HIS A 264 -19.56 -7.74 23.05
C HIS A 264 -19.33 -7.64 21.54
N LEU A 265 -18.67 -8.62 20.94
CA LEU A 265 -18.26 -8.53 19.55
C LEU A 265 -19.44 -8.59 18.57
N GLN A 266 -20.49 -9.35 18.87
CA GLN A 266 -21.75 -9.33 18.10
C GLN A 266 -22.39 -7.95 18.11
N ARG A 267 -22.47 -7.30 19.28
CA ARG A 267 -23.03 -5.95 19.40
C ARG A 267 -22.15 -4.90 18.72
N VAL A 268 -20.83 -5.03 18.80
CA VAL A 268 -19.89 -4.14 18.10
C VAL A 268 -20.05 -4.24 16.59
N ALA A 269 -20.05 -5.46 16.04
CA ALA A 269 -20.24 -5.68 14.61
C ALA A 269 -21.57 -5.08 14.11
N GLU A 270 -22.66 -5.25 14.86
CA GLU A 270 -23.97 -4.69 14.51
C GLU A 270 -24.00 -3.15 14.65
N SER A 271 -23.38 -2.59 15.69
CA SER A 271 -23.26 -1.13 15.87
C SER A 271 -22.51 -0.50 14.70
N ILE A 272 -21.35 -1.06 14.34
CA ILE A 272 -20.53 -0.57 13.23
C ILE A 272 -21.30 -0.69 11.91
N LYS A 273 -21.92 -1.83 11.64
CA LYS A 273 -22.74 -2.03 10.43
C LYS A 273 -23.86 -0.99 10.31
N THR A 274 -24.50 -0.64 11.43
CA THR A 274 -25.58 0.34 11.48
C THR A 274 -25.09 1.78 11.33
N GLU A 275 -24.02 2.14 12.05
CA GLU A 275 -23.48 3.50 12.10
C GLU A 275 -22.64 3.85 10.86
N ARG A 276 -22.05 2.84 10.22
CA ARG A 276 -21.15 2.96 9.07
C ARG A 276 -21.57 2.01 7.93
N PRO A 277 -22.75 2.25 7.31
CA PRO A 277 -23.27 1.42 6.23
C PRO A 277 -22.43 1.51 4.95
N ASP A 278 -21.42 2.39 4.90
CA ASP A 278 -20.46 2.47 3.80
C ASP A 278 -19.38 1.38 3.86
N LEU A 279 -19.12 0.79 5.03
CA LEU A 279 -18.09 -0.23 5.20
C LEU A 279 -18.52 -1.58 4.63
N VAL A 280 -17.61 -2.29 3.96
CA VAL A 280 -17.87 -3.62 3.41
C VAL A 280 -17.72 -4.74 4.45
N ALA A 281 -16.87 -4.53 5.46
CA ALA A 281 -16.58 -5.49 6.52
C ALA A 281 -15.91 -4.83 7.74
N MET A 282 -15.84 -5.59 8.84
CA MET A 282 -14.88 -5.40 9.92
C MET A 282 -13.88 -6.56 9.90
N THR A 283 -12.61 -6.29 9.61
CA THR A 283 -11.53 -7.29 9.52
C THR A 283 -10.73 -7.37 10.80
N LEU A 284 -9.95 -8.45 10.96
CA LEU A 284 -9.00 -8.61 12.05
C LEU A 284 -7.83 -9.49 11.62
N GLU A 285 -6.72 -9.31 12.29
CA GLU A 285 -5.51 -10.10 12.14
C GLU A 285 -5.18 -10.77 13.47
N MET A 286 -4.75 -12.02 13.41
CA MET A 286 -4.20 -12.71 14.56
C MET A 286 -3.15 -13.71 14.10
N GLU A 287 -2.29 -14.10 15.01
CA GLU A 287 -1.20 -15.05 14.78
C GLU A 287 -1.77 -16.44 14.43
N HIS A 288 -1.25 -17.03 13.36
CA HIS A 288 -1.78 -18.26 12.82
C HIS A 288 -1.36 -19.46 13.69
N PRO A 289 -2.26 -20.39 14.03
CA PRO A 289 -1.90 -21.61 14.79
C PRO A 289 -1.06 -22.64 14.00
N LYS A 290 -0.62 -22.30 12.77
CA LYS A 290 0.19 -23.18 11.90
C LYS A 290 1.60 -22.62 11.69
N GLU A 291 1.94 -21.51 12.34
CA GLU A 291 3.31 -21.02 12.33
C GLU A 291 4.25 -22.09 12.90
N ALA A 292 5.45 -22.21 12.33
CA ALA A 292 6.42 -23.21 12.76
C ALA A 292 7.11 -22.75 14.06
N GLY A 293 7.41 -23.69 14.95
CA GLY A 293 8.21 -23.40 16.16
C GLY A 293 7.45 -22.78 17.34
N ILE A 294 6.11 -22.71 17.29
CA ILE A 294 5.28 -22.18 18.38
C ILE A 294 5.36 -23.11 19.62
N ALA A 295 5.50 -22.52 20.82
CA ALA A 295 5.40 -23.25 22.08
C ALA A 295 3.97 -23.83 22.29
N ALA A 296 3.86 -24.91 23.08
CA ALA A 296 2.60 -25.65 23.20
C ALA A 296 1.45 -24.85 23.84
N ASP A 297 1.76 -24.02 24.83
CA ASP A 297 0.84 -23.13 25.53
C ASP A 297 0.37 -21.96 24.65
N GLU A 298 1.28 -21.39 23.87
CA GLU A 298 0.99 -20.38 22.88
C GLU A 298 0.12 -20.94 21.74
N LEU A 299 0.46 -22.13 21.21
CA LEU A 299 -0.34 -22.84 20.22
C LEU A 299 -1.78 -23.08 20.72
N ALA A 300 -1.94 -23.51 21.98
CA ALA A 300 -3.24 -23.69 22.59
C ALA A 300 -4.04 -22.37 22.66
N THR A 301 -3.36 -21.26 22.92
CA THR A 301 -3.97 -19.92 22.92
C THR A 301 -4.42 -19.48 21.54
N ARG A 302 -3.55 -19.61 20.51
CA ARG A 302 -3.89 -19.29 19.12
C ARG A 302 -5.07 -20.13 18.60
N ILE A 303 -5.12 -21.42 18.91
CA ILE A 303 -6.25 -22.30 18.57
C ILE A 303 -7.54 -21.84 19.27
N ARG A 304 -7.49 -21.49 20.56
CA ARG A 304 -8.68 -20.99 21.29
C ARG A 304 -9.21 -19.69 20.69
N ARG A 305 -8.31 -18.78 20.31
CA ARG A 305 -8.64 -17.50 19.65
C ARG A 305 -9.27 -17.71 18.28
N SER A 306 -8.69 -18.59 17.46
CA SER A 306 -9.24 -19.00 16.16
C SER A 306 -10.66 -19.55 16.28
N LYS A 307 -10.89 -20.49 17.21
CA LYS A 307 -12.23 -21.04 17.50
C LYS A 307 -13.22 -20.01 18.05
N PHE A 308 -12.74 -18.97 18.76
CA PHE A 308 -13.62 -17.92 19.25
C PHE A 308 -14.25 -17.14 18.08
N TYR A 309 -13.46 -16.74 17.10
CA TYR A 309 -13.95 -16.02 15.93
C TYR A 309 -14.76 -16.90 14.98
N ASP A 310 -14.42 -18.19 14.85
CA ASP A 310 -15.24 -19.13 14.06
C ASP A 310 -16.68 -19.21 14.57
N ARG A 311 -16.87 -19.21 15.89
CA ARG A 311 -18.21 -19.23 16.50
C ARG A 311 -19.00 -17.92 16.32
N LEU A 312 -18.35 -16.83 15.90
CA LEU A 312 -18.97 -15.51 15.76
C LEU A 312 -19.21 -15.13 14.30
N ASP A 313 -19.19 -16.10 13.39
CA ASP A 313 -19.35 -15.88 11.95
C ASP A 313 -18.32 -14.86 11.40
N ALA A 314 -17.11 -14.85 11.98
CA ALA A 314 -15.94 -14.15 11.44
C ALA A 314 -14.98 -15.16 10.78
N PRO A 315 -15.29 -15.64 9.57
CA PRO A 315 -14.52 -16.70 8.94
C PRO A 315 -13.09 -16.27 8.59
N ASN A 316 -12.21 -17.26 8.59
CA ASN A 316 -10.89 -17.13 7.98
C ASN A 316 -11.05 -16.84 6.48
N THR A 317 -10.44 -15.74 6.05
CA THR A 317 -10.48 -15.29 4.66
C THR A 317 -9.57 -16.12 3.72
N ASN A 318 -8.73 -16.99 4.29
CA ASN A 318 -7.74 -17.84 3.64
C ASN A 318 -6.73 -17.10 2.75
N ILE A 319 -6.60 -15.77 2.92
CA ILE A 319 -5.52 -15.02 2.30
C ILE A 319 -4.19 -15.38 2.97
N LYS A 320 -3.11 -15.37 2.19
CA LYS A 320 -1.76 -15.55 2.71
C LYS A 320 -1.26 -14.19 3.19
N TYR A 321 -1.18 -14.01 4.49
CA TYR A 321 -0.88 -12.73 5.11
C TYR A 321 0.16 -12.93 6.21
N ASN A 322 1.06 -11.96 6.34
CA ASN A 322 2.02 -11.92 7.43
C ASN A 322 1.76 -10.66 8.26
N ILE A 323 1.70 -10.81 9.58
CA ILE A 323 1.76 -9.69 10.51
C ILE A 323 3.16 -9.09 10.42
N ILE A 324 3.21 -7.78 10.32
CA ILE A 324 4.44 -7.00 10.27
C ILE A 324 4.57 -6.31 11.62
N ASP A 325 5.78 -6.37 12.19
CA ASP A 325 6.10 -5.62 13.40
C ASP A 325 6.55 -4.21 13.01
N PHE A 326 6.03 -3.21 13.72
CA PHE A 326 6.40 -1.81 13.52
C PHE A 326 7.82 -1.50 14.02
N GLU A 327 8.27 -2.19 15.08
CA GLU A 327 9.63 -2.05 15.64
C GLU A 327 10.65 -2.92 14.87
N ASP A 328 10.21 -4.05 14.32
CA ASP A 328 11.03 -4.91 13.44
C ASP A 328 10.38 -5.13 12.05
N PRO A 329 10.66 -4.23 11.08
CA PRO A 329 10.16 -4.37 9.71
C PRO A 329 10.64 -5.63 8.98
N ALA A 330 11.56 -6.43 9.54
CA ALA A 330 11.96 -7.73 9.00
C ALA A 330 11.12 -8.88 9.57
N TYR A 331 10.42 -8.68 10.69
CA TYR A 331 9.53 -9.69 11.28
C TYR A 331 8.37 -10.03 10.34
N ARG A 332 8.12 -11.33 10.16
CA ARG A 332 7.04 -11.87 9.31
C ARG A 332 6.32 -12.98 10.05
N GLY A 333 5.44 -12.60 10.97
CA GLY A 333 4.59 -13.56 11.70
C GLY A 333 3.49 -14.09 10.78
N MET A 334 3.28 -15.40 10.73
CA MET A 334 2.20 -15.96 9.91
C MET A 334 0.85 -15.51 10.48
N ALA A 335 -0.02 -14.93 9.65
CA ALA A 335 -1.30 -14.40 10.10
C ALA A 335 -2.50 -15.22 9.65
N GLU A 336 -3.54 -15.21 10.48
CA GLU A 336 -4.90 -15.60 10.15
C GLU A 336 -5.76 -14.33 10.04
N HIS A 337 -6.04 -13.89 8.81
CA HIS A 337 -6.91 -12.75 8.54
C HIS A 337 -8.37 -13.17 8.47
N ARG A 338 -9.25 -12.50 9.22
CA ARG A 338 -10.68 -12.83 9.34
C ARG A 338 -11.55 -11.60 9.12
N ALA A 339 -12.82 -11.80 8.84
CA ALA A 339 -13.75 -10.70 8.58
C ALA A 339 -15.18 -10.98 9.03
N PHE A 340 -15.81 -10.01 9.69
CA PHE A 340 -17.26 -9.86 9.79
C PHE A 340 -17.74 -9.14 8.53
N VAL A 341 -18.36 -9.87 7.60
CA VAL A 341 -18.71 -9.33 6.28
C VAL A 341 -20.09 -8.68 6.33
N PHE A 342 -20.14 -7.37 6.06
CA PHE A 342 -21.38 -6.59 6.05
C PHE A 342 -22.02 -6.55 4.66
N LYS A 343 -21.18 -6.51 3.61
CA LYS A 343 -21.60 -6.46 2.21
C LYS A 343 -20.92 -7.58 1.40
N PRO A 344 -21.49 -8.79 1.39
CA PRO A 344 -20.94 -9.96 0.69
C PRO A 344 -20.54 -9.71 -0.76
N ASP A 345 -21.38 -9.01 -1.52
CA ASP A 345 -21.17 -8.78 -2.96
C ASP A 345 -20.08 -7.72 -3.25
N GLU A 346 -19.72 -6.91 -2.27
CA GLU A 346 -18.70 -5.86 -2.39
C GLU A 346 -17.37 -6.25 -1.71
N PHE A 347 -17.40 -7.20 -0.79
CA PHE A 347 -16.25 -7.58 0.01
C PHE A 347 -15.22 -8.38 -0.79
N ASN A 348 -13.97 -7.96 -0.67
CA ASN A 348 -12.84 -8.63 -1.27
C ASN A 348 -11.68 -8.67 -0.28
N ALA A 349 -11.42 -9.85 0.29
CA ALA A 349 -10.44 -10.00 1.36
C ALA A 349 -9.01 -9.59 0.94
N VAL A 350 -8.58 -9.96 -0.27
CA VAL A 350 -7.23 -9.63 -0.75
C VAL A 350 -7.08 -8.12 -0.97
N LYS A 351 -8.09 -7.48 -1.57
CA LYS A 351 -8.08 -6.02 -1.76
C LYS A 351 -8.11 -5.28 -0.42
N THR A 352 -8.89 -5.78 0.54
CA THR A 352 -9.02 -5.21 1.89
C THR A 352 -7.68 -5.29 2.64
N ALA A 353 -7.07 -6.48 2.68
CA ALA A 353 -5.76 -6.66 3.31
C ALA A 353 -4.64 -5.88 2.59
N HIS A 354 -4.65 -5.82 1.26
CA HIS A 354 -3.73 -4.95 0.52
C HIS A 354 -3.87 -3.49 0.95
N THR A 355 -5.11 -3.02 1.07
CA THR A 355 -5.43 -1.65 1.48
C THR A 355 -4.90 -1.40 2.90
N PHE A 356 -5.12 -2.33 3.83
CA PHE A 356 -4.54 -2.28 5.17
C PHE A 356 -3.01 -2.16 5.15
N MET A 357 -2.32 -2.90 4.27
CA MET A 357 -0.86 -2.81 4.18
C MET A 357 -0.37 -1.44 3.68
N THR A 358 -1.11 -0.76 2.80
CA THR A 358 -0.63 0.43 2.10
C THR A 358 -1.21 1.75 2.58
N ASP A 359 -2.34 1.74 3.29
CA ASP A 359 -3.02 2.96 3.72
C ASP A 359 -2.39 3.57 4.98
N GLU A 360 -2.59 4.88 5.16
CA GLU A 360 -2.12 5.64 6.34
C GLU A 360 -2.66 5.09 7.66
N GLY A 361 -3.84 4.44 7.63
CA GLY A 361 -4.45 3.82 8.81
C GLY A 361 -3.93 2.43 9.17
N GLY A 362 -3.10 1.81 8.33
CA GLY A 362 -2.54 0.48 8.58
C GLY A 362 -1.01 0.50 8.61
N TYR A 363 -0.34 -0.35 7.84
CA TYR A 363 1.13 -0.44 7.87
C TYR A 363 1.85 0.68 7.08
N GLN A 364 1.12 1.48 6.30
CA GLN A 364 1.67 2.58 5.48
C GLN A 364 2.82 2.18 4.54
N LEU A 365 2.83 0.93 4.08
CA LEU A 365 3.89 0.42 3.22
C LEU A 365 3.77 0.97 1.80
N GLY A 366 4.90 1.25 1.20
CA GLY A 366 4.99 1.56 -0.22
C GLY A 366 4.51 0.38 -1.07
N LYS A 367 3.87 0.67 -2.21
CA LYS A 367 3.39 -0.36 -3.15
C LYS A 367 4.48 -1.30 -3.67
N PHE A 368 5.74 -0.90 -3.54
CA PHE A 368 6.91 -1.65 -3.97
C PHE A 368 7.72 -2.22 -2.80
N ASP A 369 7.24 -2.07 -1.57
CA ASP A 369 7.92 -2.66 -0.42
C ASP A 369 7.90 -4.19 -0.54
N PRO A 370 8.99 -4.87 -0.12
CA PRO A 370 9.11 -6.33 -0.26
C PRO A 370 7.91 -7.10 0.31
N ALA A 371 7.36 -6.64 1.45
CA ALA A 371 6.21 -7.27 2.08
C ALA A 371 4.93 -7.17 1.22
N VAL A 372 4.68 -6.00 0.62
CA VAL A 372 3.52 -5.79 -0.27
C VAL A 372 3.68 -6.63 -1.53
N LEU A 373 4.88 -6.69 -2.12
CA LEU A 373 5.16 -7.53 -3.29
C LEU A 373 5.00 -9.03 -2.99
N GLU A 374 5.46 -9.48 -1.82
CA GLU A 374 5.29 -10.86 -1.36
C GLU A 374 3.81 -11.21 -1.18
N PHE A 375 3.05 -10.37 -0.46
CA PHE A 375 1.60 -10.51 -0.30
C PHE A 375 0.91 -10.59 -1.66
N ASN A 376 1.26 -9.70 -2.59
CA ASN A 376 0.68 -9.62 -3.92
C ASN A 376 0.92 -10.90 -4.72
N LYS A 377 2.14 -11.42 -4.68
CA LYS A 377 2.51 -12.67 -5.34
C LYS A 377 1.79 -13.87 -4.71
N ALA A 378 1.75 -13.94 -3.37
CA ALA A 378 1.19 -15.06 -2.63
C ALA A 378 -0.32 -15.22 -2.86
N ASN A 379 -1.02 -14.10 -3.06
CA ASN A 379 -2.47 -14.04 -3.25
C ASN A 379 -2.90 -13.80 -4.71
N GLY A 380 -1.96 -13.77 -5.66
CA GLY A 380 -2.25 -13.49 -7.07
C GLY A 380 -2.88 -12.11 -7.31
N TYR A 381 -2.71 -11.17 -6.38
CA TYR A 381 -3.23 -9.80 -6.50
C TYR A 381 -2.49 -9.03 -7.60
N TRP A 382 -1.19 -9.29 -7.78
CA TRP A 382 -0.44 -8.80 -8.95
C TRP A 382 0.18 -9.97 -9.66
N GLN A 383 -0.30 -10.26 -10.86
CA GLN A 383 0.43 -11.11 -11.80
C GLN A 383 0.96 -10.22 -12.92
N PRO A 384 2.28 -10.22 -13.21
CA PRO A 384 2.72 -9.68 -14.48
C PRO A 384 1.99 -10.43 -15.60
N PRO A 385 1.69 -9.77 -16.74
CA PRO A 385 1.00 -10.41 -17.84
C PRO A 385 1.71 -11.72 -18.21
N THR A 386 0.98 -12.83 -18.19
CA THR A 386 1.51 -14.15 -18.57
C THR A 386 1.71 -14.29 -20.08
N ASP A 387 1.29 -13.28 -20.86
CA ASP A 387 1.60 -13.20 -22.28
C ASP A 387 3.07 -12.78 -22.48
N TRP A 388 3.85 -13.70 -23.05
CA TRP A 388 5.26 -13.54 -23.38
C TRP A 388 5.56 -12.29 -24.23
N ARG A 389 4.56 -11.75 -24.95
CA ARG A 389 4.70 -10.53 -25.75
C ARG A 389 4.75 -9.24 -24.92
N VAL A 390 4.16 -9.25 -23.72
CA VAL A 390 4.16 -8.13 -22.75
C VAL A 390 5.23 -8.33 -21.65
N GLY A 391 5.80 -9.53 -21.59
CA GLY A 391 6.84 -9.92 -20.65
C GLY A 391 8.14 -9.10 -20.77
N ALA A 392 8.55 -8.65 -21.96
CA ALA A 392 9.83 -7.94 -22.12
C ALA A 392 9.87 -6.58 -21.40
N ALA A 393 8.80 -5.78 -21.51
CA ALA A 393 8.71 -4.48 -20.83
C ALA A 393 8.54 -4.64 -19.31
N SER A 394 7.74 -5.61 -18.88
CA SER A 394 7.53 -5.93 -17.47
C SER A 394 8.79 -6.48 -16.80
N THR A 395 9.55 -7.32 -17.51
CA THR A 395 10.83 -7.88 -17.05
C THR A 395 11.91 -6.80 -16.98
N ALA A 396 11.98 -5.90 -17.96
CA ALA A 396 12.89 -4.75 -17.91
C ALA A 396 12.57 -3.83 -16.70
N TYR A 397 11.30 -3.54 -16.47
CA TYR A 397 10.84 -2.76 -15.31
C TYR A 397 11.21 -3.43 -13.97
N LEU A 398 10.93 -4.73 -13.83
CA LEU A 398 11.28 -5.48 -12.61
C LEU A 398 12.79 -5.62 -12.42
N SER A 399 13.57 -5.77 -13.49
CA SER A 399 15.03 -5.80 -13.43
C SER A 399 15.62 -4.46 -12.99
N VAL A 400 15.04 -3.33 -13.41
CA VAL A 400 15.41 -2.00 -12.94
C VAL A 400 15.04 -1.83 -11.46
N MET A 401 13.82 -2.22 -11.06
CA MET A 401 13.39 -2.14 -9.65
C MET A 401 14.28 -2.98 -8.72
N LYS A 402 14.70 -4.17 -9.16
CA LYS A 402 15.59 -5.05 -8.40
C LYS A 402 17.02 -4.49 -8.24
N GLN A 403 17.46 -3.62 -9.16
CA GLN A 403 18.73 -2.90 -9.05
C GLN A 403 18.65 -1.65 -8.17
N ILE A 404 17.44 -1.15 -7.90
CA ILE A 404 17.21 0.01 -7.00
C ILE A 404 17.12 -0.44 -5.53
N SER A 405 16.70 -1.69 -5.28
CA SER A 405 16.54 -2.27 -3.94
C SER A 405 17.82 -2.88 -3.33
N HIS A 406 18.98 -2.73 -4.00
CA HIS A 406 20.31 -3.15 -3.54
C HIS A 406 21.28 -1.99 -3.71
#